data_AF-R7SWW6-F1
#
_entry.id   AF-R7SWW6-F1
#
_cell.length_a   1.000
_cell.length_b   1.000
_cell.length_c   1.000
_cell.angle_alpha   90.00
_cell.angle_beta   90.00
_cell.angle_gamma   90.00
#
_symmetry.space_group_name_H-M   'P 1'
#
loop_
_entity.id
_entity.type
_entity.pdbx_description
1 polymer ?
#
loop_
_entity_poly.entity_id
_entity_poly.type
_entity_poly.pdbx_seq_one_letter_code
_entity_poly.pdbx_strand_id
1 'polypeptide(L)'
;MLIFTSPDIVNGSFVLAVARKSPGTYLVVLARAYGMAATHLYTVLNSSTPRSTVPPLSSAGRPLIWLDADLDRHPAQLGPPNGVLAALRAADSEIIRPTGRTQRMHAELGGERDAHEVELILDEDQLARCCWYCDALELDSDVRDNYRFPLCGEEGYTSTYMCQTCAQKSAFARAISSFLRSLS
;
A
#
# COMPACT_ATOMS: atom_id res chain seq x y z
N MET A 1 -18.99 -1.60 4.20
CA MET A 1 -17.76 -2.13 4.83
C MET A 1 -16.66 -1.90 3.82
N LEU A 2 -15.75 -0.94 4.05
CA LEU A 2 -14.71 -0.63 3.07
C LEU A 2 -13.69 -1.76 3.06
N ILE A 3 -13.74 -2.52 1.97
CA ILE A 3 -12.98 -3.73 1.72
C ILE A 3 -11.97 -3.43 0.61
N PHE A 4 -12.44 -2.73 -0.42
CA PHE A 4 -11.81 -1.70 -1.25
C PHE A 4 -12.97 -0.75 -1.60
N THR A 5 -12.76 0.54 -1.91
CA THR A 5 -13.87 1.37 -2.40
C THR A 5 -14.49 0.67 -3.62
N SER A 6 -15.76 0.26 -3.51
CA SER A 6 -16.43 -0.53 -4.54
C SER A 6 -16.42 0.22 -5.88
N PRO A 7 -16.26 -0.48 -7.01
CA PRO A 7 -16.03 0.14 -8.31
C PRO A 7 -17.20 1.01 -8.76
N ASP A 8 -16.90 2.25 -9.15
CA ASP A 8 -17.57 2.88 -10.29
C ASP A 8 -16.58 3.00 -11.45
N ILE A 9 -16.43 1.88 -12.17
CA ILE A 9 -15.53 1.73 -13.33
C ILE A 9 -15.92 2.69 -14.47
N VAL A 10 -17.14 3.23 -14.46
CA VAL A 10 -17.72 3.98 -15.57
C VAL A 10 -17.11 5.38 -15.74
N ASN A 11 -16.55 5.96 -14.67
CA ASN A 11 -16.20 7.39 -14.64
C ASN A 11 -14.69 7.71 -14.73
N GLY A 12 -13.83 6.71 -14.91
CA GLY A 12 -12.38 6.95 -15.05
C GLY A 12 -11.71 7.54 -13.81
N SER A 13 -12.30 7.33 -12.62
CA SER A 13 -11.79 7.79 -11.33
C SER A 13 -10.66 6.89 -10.81
N PHE A 14 -9.73 7.48 -10.04
CA PHE A 14 -8.66 6.76 -9.36
C PHE A 14 -9.22 6.02 -8.15
N VAL A 15 -9.24 4.68 -8.20
CA VAL A 15 -9.60 3.86 -7.03
C VAL A 15 -8.36 3.76 -6.15
N LEU A 16 -8.38 4.44 -5.00
CA LEU A 16 -7.29 4.43 -4.03
C LEU A 16 -7.52 3.33 -3.01
N ALA A 17 -6.58 2.41 -2.93
CA ALA A 17 -6.49 1.48 -1.82
C ALA A 17 -5.13 1.56 -1.16
N VAL A 18 -5.10 1.38 0.16
CA VAL A 18 -3.84 1.25 0.88
C VAL A 18 -3.62 -0.22 1.19
N ALA A 19 -2.46 -0.74 0.79
CA ALA A 19 -2.03 -2.09 1.11
C ALA A 19 -0.86 -2.06 2.09
N ARG A 20 -0.74 -3.10 2.90
CA ARG A 20 0.44 -3.33 3.73
C ARG A 20 1.20 -4.53 3.21
N LYS A 21 2.51 -4.34 3.01
CA LYS A 21 3.40 -5.38 2.46
C LYS A 21 4.28 -6.02 3.52
N SER A 22 4.89 -5.19 4.33
CA SER A 22 5.80 -5.60 5.41
C SER A 22 5.57 -4.68 6.60
N PRO A 23 6.14 -5.01 7.77
CA PRO A 23 6.23 -4.05 8.85
C PRO A 23 6.72 -2.71 8.30
N GLY A 24 5.88 -1.68 8.45
CA GLY A 24 6.19 -0.33 8.03
C GLY A 24 6.32 -0.05 6.54
N THR A 25 5.93 -0.94 5.63
CA THR A 25 5.82 -0.57 4.20
C THR A 25 4.37 -0.56 3.77
N TYR A 26 3.89 0.63 3.42
CA TYR A 26 2.55 0.86 2.92
C TYR A 26 2.60 1.14 1.42
N LEU A 27 1.64 0.60 0.70
CA LEU A 27 1.48 0.79 -0.73
C LEU A 27 0.20 1.55 -0.97
N VAL A 28 0.19 2.39 -2.00
CA VAL A 28 -1.05 2.84 -2.62
C VAL A 28 -1.23 2.07 -3.89
N VAL A 29 -2.38 1.41 -4.00
CA VAL A 29 -2.84 0.73 -5.20
C VAL A 29 -3.69 1.72 -5.97
N LEU A 30 -3.34 1.87 -7.24
CA LEU A 30 -4.05 2.67 -8.22
C LEU A 30 -4.62 1.73 -9.28
N ALA A 31 -5.93 1.72 -9.43
CA ALA A 31 -6.58 1.05 -10.54
C ALA A 31 -6.98 2.07 -11.61
N ARG A 32 -6.72 1.76 -12.89
CA ARG A 32 -7.29 2.49 -14.02
C ARG A 32 -8.01 1.53 -14.95
N ALA A 33 -9.25 1.87 -15.30
CA ALA A 33 -10.01 1.17 -16.31
C ALA A 33 -9.52 1.57 -17.72
N TYR A 34 -9.30 0.57 -18.58
CA TYR A 34 -9.05 0.73 -20.01
C TYR A 34 -9.98 -0.22 -20.77
N GLY A 35 -11.10 0.31 -21.27
CA GLY A 35 -12.14 -0.51 -21.89
C GLY A 35 -12.73 -1.52 -20.90
N MET A 36 -12.65 -2.81 -21.23
CA MET A 36 -13.12 -3.93 -20.38
C MET A 36 -12.04 -4.47 -19.42
N ALA A 37 -10.83 -3.89 -19.41
CA ALA A 37 -9.73 -4.31 -18.55
C ALA A 37 -9.41 -3.24 -17.50
N ALA A 38 -8.88 -3.65 -16.35
CA ALA A 38 -8.30 -2.74 -15.37
C ALA A 38 -6.80 -3.03 -15.24
N THR A 39 -5.97 -1.99 -15.30
CA THR A 39 -4.56 -2.08 -14.91
C THR A 39 -4.44 -1.65 -13.47
N HIS A 40 -3.95 -2.57 -12.62
CA HIS A 40 -3.55 -2.26 -11.26
C HIS A 40 -2.07 -1.88 -11.25
N LEU A 41 -1.76 -0.69 -10.78
CA LEU A 41 -0.42 -0.27 -10.41
C LEU A 41 -0.37 -0.06 -8.92
N TYR A 42 0.81 -0.18 -8.33
CA TYR A 42 1.02 0.23 -6.96
C TYR A 42 2.35 0.96 -6.84
N THR A 43 2.43 1.85 -5.86
CA THR A 43 3.69 2.47 -5.44
C THR A 43 3.79 2.42 -3.92
N VAL A 44 5.01 2.55 -3.40
CA VAL A 44 5.25 2.66 -1.96
C VAL A 44 4.87 4.06 -1.51
N LEU A 45 4.05 4.18 -0.47
CA LEU A 45 3.61 5.45 0.11
C LEU A 45 4.68 6.15 0.92
N ASN A 46 5.57 5.39 1.55
CA ASN A 46 6.64 5.86 2.41
C ASN A 46 7.99 5.38 1.88
N SER A 47 8.25 5.68 0.61
CA SER A 47 9.36 5.12 -0.18
C SER A 47 10.75 5.34 0.44
N SER A 48 10.98 6.52 1.04
CA SER A 48 12.27 6.85 1.65
C SER A 48 12.40 6.34 3.09
N THR A 49 11.36 5.71 3.62
CA THR A 49 11.43 5.06 4.94
C THR A 49 12.02 3.66 4.77
N PRO A 50 13.11 3.30 5.49
CA PRO A 50 13.68 1.97 5.40
C PRO A 50 12.63 0.88 5.68
N ARG A 51 12.61 -0.19 4.89
CA ARG A 51 11.61 -1.27 5.01
C ARG A 51 11.62 -2.00 6.36
N SER A 52 12.72 -1.90 7.10
CA SER A 52 12.86 -2.46 8.45
C SER A 52 12.32 -1.54 9.55
N THR A 53 11.96 -0.29 9.22
CA THR A 53 11.45 0.67 10.19
C THR A 53 10.00 0.36 10.53
N VAL A 54 9.75 0.02 11.79
CA VAL A 54 8.38 -0.08 12.31
C VAL A 54 7.86 1.35 12.55
N PRO A 55 6.69 1.72 12.00
CA PRO A 55 6.14 3.05 12.20
C PRO A 55 5.76 3.27 13.67
N PRO A 56 6.03 4.45 14.24
CA PRO A 56 5.49 4.79 15.54
C PRO A 56 3.95 4.81 15.49
N LEU A 57 3.33 4.55 16.63
CA LEU A 57 1.87 4.57 16.75
C LEU A 57 1.40 5.90 17.37
N SER A 58 0.25 6.38 16.93
CA SER A 58 -0.48 7.48 17.56
C SER A 58 -1.04 7.07 18.92
N SER A 59 -1.62 8.02 19.65
CA SER A 59 -2.35 7.74 20.89
C SER A 59 -3.56 6.82 20.68
N ALA A 60 -4.10 6.75 19.45
CA ALA A 60 -5.16 5.83 19.07
C ALA A 60 -4.63 4.45 18.63
N GLY A 61 -3.32 4.21 18.74
CA GLY A 61 -2.68 2.95 18.32
C GLY A 61 -2.54 2.81 16.80
N ARG A 62 -2.58 3.91 16.04
CA ARG A 62 -2.54 3.88 14.56
C ARG A 62 -1.19 4.25 14.00
N PRO A 63 -0.76 3.70 12.85
CA PRO A 63 0.56 3.96 12.29
C PRO A 63 0.72 5.43 11.87
N LEU A 64 1.85 6.01 12.25
CA LEU A 64 2.32 7.31 11.78
C LEU A 64 3.39 7.09 10.73
N ILE A 65 3.14 7.56 9.51
CA ILE A 65 4.07 7.42 8.39
C ILE A 65 4.40 8.77 7.77
N TRP A 66 5.59 8.86 7.19
CA TRP A 66 5.94 9.97 6.33
C TRP A 66 5.44 9.67 4.92
N LEU A 67 4.51 10.50 4.42
CA LEU A 67 4.03 10.39 3.05
C LEU A 67 5.07 10.94 2.11
N ASP A 68 5.61 10.00 1.36
CA ASP A 68 6.68 10.22 0.43
C ASP A 68 6.55 9.13 -0.66
N ALA A 69 5.49 9.22 -1.46
CA ALA A 69 5.27 8.28 -2.55
C ALA A 69 6.21 8.56 -3.74
N ASP A 70 6.71 7.53 -4.42
CA ASP A 70 7.57 7.74 -5.61
C ASP A 70 6.82 8.41 -6.77
N LEU A 71 5.50 8.20 -6.86
CA LEU A 71 4.64 8.87 -7.84
C LEU A 71 4.74 10.39 -7.81
N ASP A 72 4.93 10.97 -6.61
CA ASP A 72 5.07 12.42 -6.47
C ASP A 72 6.44 12.92 -6.93
N ARG A 73 7.46 12.04 -7.04
CA ARG A 73 8.81 12.36 -7.54
C ARG A 73 8.90 12.20 -9.05
N HIS A 74 8.35 11.11 -9.55
CA HIS A 74 8.32 10.76 -10.96
C HIS A 74 6.86 10.63 -11.38
N PRO A 75 6.16 11.75 -11.60
CA PRO A 75 4.79 11.71 -12.07
C PRO A 75 4.76 11.06 -13.44
N ALA A 76 4.49 9.76 -13.47
CA ALA A 76 4.07 9.08 -14.67
C ALA A 76 2.75 9.71 -15.16
N GLN A 77 2.31 9.40 -16.38
CA GLN A 77 0.99 9.81 -16.88
C GLN A 77 -0.19 9.33 -16.00
N LEU A 78 0.07 8.53 -14.96
CA LEU A 78 -0.88 7.87 -14.09
C LEU A 78 -0.82 8.38 -12.64
N GLY A 79 0.03 9.37 -12.32
CA GLY A 79 0.03 10.02 -11.00
C GLY A 79 -1.20 10.91 -10.80
N PRO A 80 -1.72 11.05 -9.57
CA PRO A 80 -2.79 12.00 -9.28
C PRO A 80 -2.33 13.45 -9.57
N PRO A 81 -3.19 14.31 -10.14
CA PRO A 81 -2.79 15.63 -10.66
C PRO A 81 -2.24 16.59 -9.58
N ASN A 82 -2.60 16.39 -8.31
CA ASN A 82 -2.16 17.22 -7.18
C ASN A 82 -1.28 16.43 -6.19
N GLY A 83 -0.76 15.28 -6.60
CA GLY A 83 0.03 14.39 -5.77
C GLY A 83 -0.79 13.48 -4.84
N VAL A 84 -0.12 12.51 -4.24
CA VAL A 84 -0.74 11.42 -3.49
C VAL A 84 -1.41 11.93 -2.21
N LEU A 85 -0.81 12.88 -1.50
CA LEU A 85 -1.41 13.47 -0.30
C LEU A 85 -2.78 14.12 -0.61
N ALA A 86 -2.87 14.91 -1.69
CA ALA A 86 -4.12 15.54 -2.08
C ALA A 86 -5.18 14.49 -2.50
N ALA A 87 -4.76 13.44 -3.20
CA ALA A 87 -5.64 12.36 -3.62
C ALA A 87 -6.22 11.59 -2.41
N LEU A 88 -5.37 11.24 -1.44
CA LEU A 88 -5.80 10.56 -0.21
C LEU A 88 -6.72 11.42 0.66
N ARG A 89 -6.54 12.75 0.66
CA ARG A 89 -7.44 13.68 1.36
C ARG A 89 -8.78 13.89 0.65
N ALA A 90 -8.83 13.66 -0.65
CA ALA A 90 -10.04 13.80 -1.46
C ALA A 90 -10.88 12.51 -1.52
N ALA A 91 -10.41 11.42 -0.93
CA ALA A 91 -11.17 10.18 -0.83
C ALA A 91 -12.45 10.37 0.00
N ASP A 92 -13.53 9.68 -0.39
CA ASP A 92 -14.85 9.77 0.27
C ASP A 92 -14.82 9.36 1.74
N SER A 93 -13.83 8.57 2.13
CA SER A 93 -13.59 8.15 3.51
C SER A 93 -12.22 8.65 3.98
N GLU A 94 -12.13 8.96 5.26
CA GLU A 94 -10.88 9.42 5.86
C GLU A 94 -9.87 8.27 5.89
N ILE A 95 -8.94 8.25 4.92
CA ILE A 95 -7.86 7.25 4.83
C ILE A 95 -6.66 7.66 5.67
N ILE A 96 -6.38 8.97 5.69
CA ILE A 96 -5.22 9.57 6.37
C ILE A 96 -5.63 10.82 7.13
N ARG A 97 -4.87 11.13 8.17
CA ARG A 97 -4.97 12.39 8.91
C ARG A 97 -3.60 13.04 9.05
N PRO A 98 -3.36 14.24 8.46
CA PRO A 98 -2.11 14.95 8.65
C PRO A 98 -1.88 15.33 10.11
N THR A 99 -0.67 15.13 10.61
CA THR A 99 -0.29 15.54 11.99
C THR A 99 0.17 17.00 12.07
N GLY A 100 0.41 17.62 10.92
CA GLY A 100 1.01 18.95 10.80
C GLY A 100 2.54 18.93 10.82
N ARG A 101 3.18 17.78 11.13
CA ARG A 101 4.63 17.65 11.04
C ARG A 101 5.08 17.48 9.58
N THR A 102 6.20 18.12 9.27
CA THR A 102 6.87 18.04 7.98
C THR A 102 8.35 17.77 8.19
N GLN A 103 8.97 16.98 7.33
CA GLN A 103 10.42 16.80 7.34
C GLN A 103 10.97 16.73 5.92
N ARG A 104 12.21 17.17 5.74
CA ARG A 104 12.95 17.00 4.50
C ARG A 104 13.40 15.54 4.39
N MET A 105 13.00 14.84 3.34
CA MET A 105 13.42 13.46 3.07
C MET A 105 14.22 13.37 1.78
N HIS A 106 15.24 12.51 1.78
CA HIS A 106 16.12 12.23 0.66
C HIS A 106 15.78 10.83 0.11
N ALA A 107 15.56 10.70 -1.19
CA ALA A 107 15.49 9.37 -1.81
C ALA A 107 16.89 8.79 -2.01
N GLU A 108 16.95 7.46 -2.09
CA GLU A 108 18.15 6.72 -2.48
C GLU A 108 18.72 7.15 -3.84
N LEU A 109 17.85 7.50 -4.81
CA LEU A 109 18.25 7.95 -6.15
C LEU A 109 18.64 9.44 -6.23
N GLY A 110 18.69 10.13 -5.08
CA GLY A 110 18.82 11.58 -5.02
C GLY A 110 17.48 12.30 -5.14
N GLY A 111 17.43 13.55 -4.67
CA GLY A 111 16.22 14.37 -4.67
C GLY A 111 15.64 14.54 -3.27
N GLU A 112 15.45 15.80 -2.93
CA GLU A 112 14.93 16.29 -1.66
C GLU A 112 13.48 16.73 -1.80
N ARG A 113 12.64 16.40 -0.81
CA ARG A 113 11.29 16.95 -0.70
C ARG A 113 10.83 17.07 0.74
N ASP A 114 9.85 17.93 0.95
CA ASP A 114 9.10 17.95 2.19
C ASP A 114 8.08 16.80 2.18
N ALA A 115 8.26 15.87 3.10
CA ALA A 115 7.30 14.81 3.40
C ALA A 115 6.41 15.25 4.55
N HIS A 116 5.12 14.93 4.45
CA HIS A 116 4.15 15.19 5.52
C HIS A 116 3.95 13.93 6.34
N GLU A 117 3.99 14.06 7.66
CA GLU A 117 3.59 12.95 8.50
C GLU A 117 2.06 12.87 8.56
N VAL A 118 1.56 11.64 8.42
CA VAL A 118 0.14 11.33 8.53
C VAL A 118 -0.07 10.13 9.44
N GLU A 119 -1.18 10.16 10.15
CA GLU A 119 -1.78 8.99 10.77
C GLU A 119 -2.59 8.23 9.72
N LEU A 120 -2.34 6.93 9.58
CA LEU A 120 -3.19 6.04 8.79
C LEU A 120 -4.44 5.70 9.61
N ILE A 121 -5.60 6.07 9.10
CA ILE A 121 -6.88 5.93 9.81
C ILE A 121 -7.48 4.54 9.65
N LEU A 122 -7.02 3.81 8.64
CA LEU A 122 -7.48 2.46 8.32
C LEU A 122 -7.03 1.44 9.37
N ASP A 123 -7.98 0.64 9.82
CA ASP A 123 -7.73 -0.54 10.63
C ASP A 123 -7.13 -1.67 9.76
N GLU A 124 -6.48 -2.65 10.39
CA GLU A 124 -5.76 -3.73 9.67
C GLU A 124 -6.66 -4.55 8.75
N ASP A 125 -7.93 -4.73 9.09
CA ASP A 125 -8.91 -5.44 8.27
C ASP A 125 -9.37 -4.63 7.04
N GLN A 126 -9.23 -3.30 7.09
CA GLN A 126 -9.53 -2.38 5.98
C GLN A 126 -8.36 -2.24 5.01
N LEU A 127 -7.15 -2.64 5.43
CA LEU A 127 -5.98 -2.66 4.57
C LEU A 127 -6.03 -3.87 3.63
N ALA A 128 -5.65 -3.60 2.39
CA ALA A 128 -5.34 -4.64 1.42
C ALA A 128 -4.11 -5.41 1.86
N ARG A 129 -4.14 -6.74 1.70
CA ARG A 129 -3.00 -7.59 2.02
C ARG A 129 -2.09 -7.72 0.80
N CYS A 130 -0.78 -7.60 1.00
CA CYS A 130 0.20 -7.91 -0.02
C CYS A 130 0.96 -9.17 0.39
N CYS A 131 1.10 -10.12 -0.53
CA CYS A 131 1.75 -11.39 -0.25
C CYS A 131 3.25 -11.18 0.00
N TRP A 132 3.71 -11.62 1.17
CA TRP A 132 5.11 -11.54 1.59
C TRP A 132 6.11 -12.13 0.59
N TYR A 133 5.72 -13.20 -0.12
CA TYR A 133 6.64 -13.97 -0.98
C TYR A 133 6.63 -13.54 -2.44
N CYS A 134 5.52 -13.01 -2.95
CA CYS A 134 5.36 -12.74 -4.38
C CYS A 134 4.78 -11.37 -4.72
N ASP A 135 4.45 -10.55 -3.72
CA ASP A 135 3.82 -9.24 -3.88
C ASP A 135 2.48 -9.23 -4.62
N ALA A 136 1.83 -10.39 -4.77
CA ALA A 136 0.44 -10.42 -5.15
C ALA A 136 -0.36 -9.55 -4.18
N LEU A 137 -1.16 -8.64 -4.72
CA LEU A 137 -2.10 -7.84 -3.96
C LEU A 137 -3.41 -8.59 -3.85
N GLU A 138 -4.00 -8.58 -2.66
CA GLU A 138 -5.36 -9.03 -2.41
C GLU A 138 -6.34 -8.21 -3.25
N LEU A 139 -7.26 -8.88 -3.92
CA LEU A 139 -8.29 -8.26 -4.76
C LEU A 139 -9.63 -8.21 -4.02
N ASP A 140 -10.56 -7.39 -4.51
CA ASP A 140 -11.93 -7.34 -3.99
C ASP A 140 -12.62 -8.71 -4.01
N SER A 141 -12.37 -9.51 -5.06
CA SER A 141 -12.88 -10.89 -5.15
C SER A 141 -12.38 -11.78 -4.02
N ASP A 142 -11.10 -11.65 -3.64
CA ASP A 142 -10.51 -12.45 -2.55
C ASP A 142 -11.21 -12.15 -1.22
N VAL A 143 -11.59 -10.90 -1.00
CA VAL A 143 -12.28 -10.51 0.24
C VAL A 143 -13.75 -10.93 0.22
N ARG A 144 -14.46 -10.69 -0.89
CA ARG A 144 -15.88 -11.05 -1.03
C ARG A 144 -16.13 -12.54 -0.90
N ASP A 145 -15.23 -13.35 -1.45
CA ASP A 145 -15.34 -14.81 -1.42
C ASP A 145 -14.73 -15.42 -0.14
N ASN A 146 -14.33 -14.57 0.83
CA ASN A 146 -13.71 -14.95 2.10
C ASN A 146 -12.42 -15.80 1.92
N TYR A 147 -11.67 -15.53 0.84
CA TYR A 147 -10.36 -16.11 0.54
C TYR A 147 -9.21 -15.16 0.87
N ARG A 148 -9.44 -14.26 1.83
CA ARG A 148 -8.43 -13.30 2.28
C ARG A 148 -7.10 -13.98 2.59
N PHE A 149 -6.00 -13.30 2.28
CA PHE A 149 -4.67 -13.90 2.40
C PHE A 149 -4.38 -14.25 3.85
N PRO A 150 -4.17 -15.53 4.21
CA PRO A 150 -3.92 -15.92 5.59
C PRO A 150 -2.67 -15.27 6.18
N LEU A 151 -2.71 -15.03 7.49
CA LEU A 151 -1.56 -14.58 8.27
C LEU A 151 -0.46 -15.67 8.23
N CYS A 152 0.78 -15.27 7.97
CA CYS A 152 1.93 -16.17 7.95
C CYS A 152 3.08 -15.74 8.86
N GLY A 153 2.94 -14.64 9.60
CA GLY A 153 3.91 -14.21 10.60
C GLY A 153 3.49 -12.92 11.31
N GLU A 154 3.95 -12.77 12.56
CA GLU A 154 3.76 -11.61 13.45
C GLU A 154 2.28 -11.17 13.68
N GLU A 155 2.06 -10.12 14.47
CA GLU A 155 0.74 -9.63 14.89
C GLU A 155 0.60 -8.11 14.70
N GLY A 156 -0.64 -7.62 14.55
CA GLY A 156 -0.93 -6.19 14.39
C GLY A 156 -0.27 -5.56 13.16
N TYR A 157 0.27 -4.35 13.29
CA TYR A 157 0.89 -3.62 12.16
C TYR A 157 2.24 -4.19 11.68
N THR A 158 2.70 -5.29 12.29
CA THR A 158 3.85 -6.05 11.82
C THR A 158 3.46 -7.39 11.17
N SER A 159 2.17 -7.73 11.14
CA SER A 159 1.66 -8.95 10.51
C SER A 159 2.11 -9.11 9.05
N THR A 160 2.29 -10.33 8.59
CA THR A 160 2.61 -10.65 7.19
C THR A 160 1.61 -11.64 6.63
N TYR A 161 1.29 -11.51 5.34
CA TYR A 161 0.24 -12.31 4.71
C TYR A 161 0.77 -13.10 3.52
N MET A 162 0.11 -14.22 3.23
CA MET A 162 0.49 -15.12 2.15
C MET A 162 -0.70 -15.37 1.22
N CYS A 163 -0.53 -15.18 -0.09
CA CYS A 163 -1.57 -15.53 -1.06
C CYS A 163 -1.73 -17.05 -1.18
N GLN A 164 -2.88 -17.48 -1.71
CA GLN A 164 -3.19 -18.91 -1.87
C GLN A 164 -2.19 -19.64 -2.77
N THR A 165 -1.72 -18.99 -3.85
CA THR A 165 -0.71 -19.57 -4.75
C THR A 165 0.61 -19.85 -4.02
N CYS A 166 1.04 -18.96 -3.13
CA CYS A 166 2.23 -19.18 -2.31
C CYS A 166 1.99 -20.19 -1.18
N ALA A 167 0.78 -20.27 -0.64
CA ALA A 167 0.41 -21.24 0.37
C ALA A 167 0.53 -22.70 -0.13
N GLN A 168 0.27 -22.92 -1.43
CA GLN A 168 0.40 -24.24 -2.07
C GLN A 168 1.85 -24.63 -2.42
N LYS A 169 2.82 -23.70 -2.30
CA LYS A 169 4.23 -23.96 -2.63
C LYS A 169 5.00 -24.50 -1.42
N SER A 170 5.99 -25.36 -1.71
CA SER A 170 6.98 -25.77 -0.70
C SER A 170 7.77 -24.57 -0.17
N ALA A 171 8.32 -24.69 1.05
CA ALA A 171 9.09 -23.62 1.69
C ALA A 171 10.27 -23.13 0.81
N PHE A 172 10.95 -24.06 0.13
CA PHE A 172 12.04 -23.75 -0.79
C PHE A 172 11.55 -22.93 -2.01
N ALA A 173 10.44 -23.34 -2.64
CA ALA A 173 9.88 -22.62 -3.78
C ALA A 173 9.38 -21.21 -3.39
N ARG A 174 8.90 -21.03 -2.16
CA ARG A 174 8.56 -19.72 -1.59
C ARG A 174 9.79 -18.84 -1.41
N ALA A 175 10.87 -19.38 -0.84
CA ALA A 175 12.13 -18.64 -0.67
C ALA A 175 12.72 -18.18 -2.01
N ILE A 176 12.68 -19.02 -3.04
CA ILE A 176 13.10 -18.65 -4.41
C ILE A 176 12.24 -17.51 -4.96
N SER A 177 10.92 -17.57 -4.78
CA SER A 177 10.01 -16.52 -5.26
C SER A 177 10.35 -15.16 -4.62
N SER A 178 10.67 -15.15 -3.32
CA SER A 178 11.11 -13.95 -2.61
C SER A 178 12.48 -13.46 -3.10
N PHE A 179 13.43 -14.36 -3.33
CA PHE A 179 14.80 -14.03 -3.74
C PHE A 179 14.90 -13.50 -5.17
N LEU A 180 14.24 -14.16 -6.13
CA LEU A 180 14.19 -13.69 -7.52
C LEU A 180 13.62 -12.27 -7.62
N ARG A 181 12.76 -11.93 -6.66
CA ARG A 181 12.06 -10.66 -6.61
C ARG A 181 12.78 -9.57 -5.81
N SER A 182 13.79 -9.89 -5.00
CA SER A 182 14.72 -8.87 -4.48
C SER A 182 15.72 -8.38 -5.53
N LEU A 183 15.81 -9.07 -6.66
CA LEU A 183 16.70 -8.74 -7.79
C LEU A 183 16.00 -7.91 -8.89
N SER A 184 14.68 -7.75 -8.80
CA SER A 184 13.81 -7.00 -9.73
C SER A 184 13.36 -5.68 -9.13
#